data_AF-A0A5B0LJV6-F1
#
_entry.id   AF-A0A5B0LJV6-F1
#
_cell.length_a   1.000
_cell.length_b   1.000
_cell.length_c   1.000
_cell.angle_alpha   90.00
_cell.angle_beta   90.00
_cell.angle_gamma   90.00
#
_symmetry.space_group_name_H-M   'P 1'
#
loop_
_entity.id
_entity.type
_entity.pdbx_description
1 polymer ?
#
loop_
_entity_poly.entity_id
_entity_poly.type
_entity_poly.pdbx_seq_one_letter_code
_entity_poly.pdbx_strand_id
1 'polypeptide(L)'
;MPTCRCSNCSPTKSASVIEALSVANNENFDEILNDNFLLSNIYNIKHKYPQRAATIKKRKFTEDDAPEINQFATELMTDFNNHYNTNVRPGGSTQGSDIFDKDDCQAILAQLDTLTDSVQLKHIIGGDCFVGQSSWLFDWVTNYKSNQLRNQPTKDVVRIAKKPKAPLAAVPSLIGPTSAAANQVPRKPTKKALAAQEAQRKALERQEAKKRKI
;
A
#
# COMPACT_ATOMS: atom_id res chain seq x y z
N MET A 1 42.02 10.24 -35.95
CA MET A 1 41.04 10.51 -34.90
C MET A 1 40.31 9.21 -34.61
N PRO A 2 40.37 8.66 -33.39
CA PRO A 2 39.57 7.48 -33.06
C PRO A 2 38.07 7.81 -33.13
N THR A 3 37.27 6.89 -33.63
CA THR A 3 35.81 7.04 -33.72
C THR A 3 35.20 7.04 -32.33
N CYS A 4 34.27 7.96 -32.06
CA CYS A 4 33.54 8.03 -30.79
C CYS A 4 32.71 6.75 -30.57
N ARG A 5 32.85 6.11 -29.39
CA ARG A 5 32.13 4.88 -28.98
C ARG A 5 31.16 5.09 -27.82
N CYS A 6 30.84 6.33 -27.45
CA CYS A 6 29.90 6.57 -26.36
C CYS A 6 28.47 6.16 -26.73
N SER A 7 27.58 6.09 -25.74
CA SER A 7 26.16 5.74 -25.91
C SER A 7 25.42 6.61 -26.93
N ASN A 8 25.84 7.86 -27.12
CA ASN A 8 25.25 8.76 -28.12
C ASN A 8 25.77 8.50 -29.55
N CYS A 9 27.05 8.13 -29.69
CA CYS A 9 27.68 7.89 -30.99
C CYS A 9 27.46 6.46 -31.51
N SER A 10 27.26 5.50 -30.60
CA SER A 10 27.10 4.08 -30.94
C SER A 10 26.19 3.36 -29.94
N PRO A 11 24.87 3.58 -30.01
CA PRO A 11 23.92 3.08 -29.03
C PRO A 11 23.85 1.55 -28.97
N THR A 12 23.97 0.86 -30.11
CA THR A 12 23.92 -0.61 -30.18
C THR A 12 25.08 -1.25 -29.41
N LYS A 13 26.30 -0.76 -29.62
CA LYS A 13 27.49 -1.23 -28.88
C LYS A 13 27.39 -0.93 -27.39
N SER A 14 26.88 0.26 -27.05
CA SER A 14 26.64 0.64 -25.66
C SER A 14 25.65 -0.30 -24.96
N ALA A 15 24.60 -0.77 -25.64
CA ALA A 15 23.66 -1.74 -25.07
C ALA A 15 24.33 -3.08 -24.80
N SER A 16 25.16 -3.58 -25.73
CA SER A 16 25.93 -4.82 -25.54
C SER A 16 26.90 -4.74 -24.36
N VAL A 17 27.57 -3.59 -24.19
CA VAL A 17 28.42 -3.35 -23.01
C VAL A 17 27.59 -3.42 -21.72
N ILE A 18 26.43 -2.77 -21.67
CA ILE A 18 25.55 -2.80 -20.47
C ILE A 18 25.11 -4.22 -20.13
N GLU A 19 24.77 -5.04 -21.12
CA GLU A 19 24.41 -6.44 -20.89
C GLU A 19 25.62 -7.24 -20.33
N ALA A 20 26.80 -6.99 -20.87
CA ALA A 20 28.05 -7.64 -20.46
C ALA A 20 28.57 -7.22 -19.09
N LEU A 21 28.25 -6.01 -18.62
CA LEU A 21 28.70 -5.51 -17.32
C LEU A 21 28.28 -6.40 -16.14
N SER A 22 27.16 -7.12 -16.28
CA SER A 22 26.68 -8.05 -15.25
C SER A 22 27.63 -9.23 -14.98
N VAL A 23 28.50 -9.55 -15.94
CA VAL A 23 29.50 -10.64 -15.87
C VAL A 23 30.94 -10.13 -15.97
N ALA A 24 31.14 -8.81 -15.88
CA ALA A 24 32.46 -8.21 -15.99
C ALA A 24 33.34 -8.54 -14.78
N ASN A 25 34.61 -8.81 -15.05
CA ASN A 25 35.68 -9.02 -14.08
C ASN A 25 36.97 -8.34 -14.57
N ASN A 26 38.03 -8.35 -13.76
CA ASN A 26 39.28 -7.67 -14.10
C ASN A 26 39.97 -8.23 -15.36
N GLU A 27 39.65 -9.46 -15.77
CA GLU A 27 40.29 -10.14 -16.91
C GLU A 27 39.55 -9.88 -18.23
N ASN A 28 38.22 -9.69 -18.19
CA ASN A 28 37.39 -9.54 -19.39
C ASN A 28 36.88 -8.11 -19.63
N PHE A 29 37.13 -7.17 -18.70
CA PHE A 29 36.61 -5.80 -18.79
C PHE A 29 37.04 -5.08 -20.07
N ASP A 30 38.33 -5.17 -20.43
CA ASP A 30 38.85 -4.54 -21.64
C ASP A 30 38.31 -5.20 -22.91
N GLU A 31 38.04 -6.51 -22.89
CA GLU A 31 37.43 -7.22 -24.01
C GLU A 31 35.96 -6.80 -24.21
N ILE A 32 35.24 -6.58 -23.11
CA ILE A 32 33.86 -6.05 -23.12
C ILE A 32 33.84 -4.65 -23.71
N LEU A 33 34.73 -3.76 -23.29
CA LEU A 33 34.82 -2.40 -23.83
C LEU A 33 35.21 -2.36 -25.31
N ASN A 34 35.93 -3.37 -25.78
CA ASN A 34 36.40 -3.46 -27.16
C ASN A 34 35.44 -4.17 -28.13
N ASP A 35 34.28 -4.64 -27.67
CA ASP A 35 33.32 -5.50 -28.42
C ASP A 35 33.87 -6.90 -28.77
N ASN A 36 34.92 -7.37 -28.09
CA ASN A 36 35.52 -8.68 -28.34
C ASN A 36 34.96 -9.79 -27.43
N PHE A 37 34.09 -9.42 -26.48
CA PHE A 37 33.48 -10.35 -25.54
C PHE A 37 32.09 -10.80 -26.02
N LEU A 38 31.88 -12.12 -26.06
CA LEU A 38 30.58 -12.72 -26.37
C LEU A 38 29.95 -13.28 -25.10
N LEU A 39 28.73 -12.84 -24.79
CA LEU A 39 27.99 -13.38 -23.65
C LEU A 39 27.50 -14.79 -23.97
N SER A 40 28.19 -15.77 -23.41
CA SER A 40 27.76 -17.17 -23.36
C SER A 40 26.58 -17.30 -22.40
N ASN A 41 25.37 -17.07 -22.90
CA ASN A 41 24.07 -17.19 -22.21
C ASN A 41 23.82 -16.18 -21.08
N ILE A 42 22.87 -15.27 -21.33
CA ILE A 42 22.25 -14.43 -20.31
C ILE A 42 21.38 -15.33 -19.42
N TYR A 43 21.91 -15.76 -18.27
CA TYR A 43 21.11 -16.49 -17.29
C TYR A 43 20.00 -15.60 -16.75
N ASN A 44 18.75 -16.00 -16.96
CA ASN A 44 17.59 -15.30 -16.42
C ASN A 44 17.52 -15.49 -14.90
N ILE A 45 18.17 -14.61 -14.14
CA ILE A 45 18.16 -14.60 -12.68
C ILE A 45 16.84 -14.09 -12.08
N LYS A 46 15.81 -13.80 -12.88
CA LYS A 46 14.53 -13.29 -12.36
C LYS A 46 13.89 -14.23 -11.35
N HIS A 47 14.10 -15.54 -11.51
CA HIS A 47 13.63 -16.57 -10.58
C HIS A 47 14.33 -16.54 -9.21
N LYS A 48 15.51 -15.91 -9.12
CA LYS A 48 16.30 -15.77 -7.88
C LYS A 48 16.00 -14.47 -7.14
N TYR A 49 15.32 -13.51 -7.78
CA TYR A 49 14.91 -12.31 -7.08
C TYR A 49 13.89 -12.67 -5.98
N PRO A 50 14.02 -12.09 -4.78
CA PRO A 50 13.00 -12.25 -3.76
C PRO A 50 11.67 -11.77 -4.31
N GLN A 51 10.58 -12.46 -3.96
CA GLN A 51 9.25 -11.99 -4.31
C GLN A 51 9.05 -10.59 -3.73
N ARG A 52 8.57 -9.66 -4.57
CA ARG A 52 8.27 -8.30 -4.13
C ARG A 52 7.31 -8.38 -2.94
N ALA A 53 7.68 -7.72 -1.85
CA ALA A 53 6.84 -7.64 -0.66
C ALA A 53 5.45 -7.11 -1.04
N ALA A 54 4.42 -7.62 -0.37
CA ALA A 54 3.06 -7.17 -0.57
C ALA A 54 2.96 -5.65 -0.34
N THR A 55 2.30 -4.96 -1.26
CA THR A 55 2.15 -3.50 -1.16
C THR A 55 1.31 -3.15 0.07
N ILE A 56 1.87 -2.38 0.99
CA ILE A 56 1.14 -1.85 2.14
C ILE A 56 0.07 -0.89 1.60
N LYS A 57 -1.18 -1.06 2.04
CA LYS A 57 -2.29 -0.17 1.66
C LYS A 57 -2.12 1.17 2.38
N LYS A 58 -1.66 2.18 1.66
CA LYS A 58 -1.59 3.56 2.16
C LYS A 58 -2.99 4.21 2.12
N ARG A 59 -3.31 5.09 3.08
CA ARG A 59 -4.51 5.95 3.02
C ARG A 59 -4.38 6.84 1.78
N LYS A 60 -5.46 6.94 1.01
CA LYS A 60 -5.56 7.91 -0.10
C LYS A 60 -6.18 9.17 0.45
N PHE A 61 -5.52 10.30 0.24
CA PHE A 61 -6.06 11.61 0.60
C PHE A 61 -6.84 12.20 -0.59
N THR A 62 -7.90 12.90 -0.24
CA THR A 62 -8.75 13.73 -1.11
C THR A 62 -8.59 15.19 -0.72
N GLU A 63 -9.13 16.13 -1.52
CA GLU A 63 -9.06 17.57 -1.22
C GLU A 63 -9.69 17.92 0.14
N ASP A 64 -10.71 17.15 0.57
CA ASP A 64 -11.35 17.30 1.88
C ASP A 64 -10.42 17.00 3.06
N ASP A 65 -9.35 16.24 2.85
CA ASP A 65 -8.35 15.90 3.87
C ASP A 65 -7.24 16.98 3.99
N ALA A 66 -7.21 17.98 3.10
CA ALA A 66 -6.24 19.07 3.13
C ALA A 66 -6.09 19.76 4.50
N PRO A 67 -7.16 20.08 5.26
CA PRO A 67 -7.00 20.69 6.59
C PRO A 67 -6.30 19.75 7.59
N GLU A 68 -6.59 18.45 7.56
CA GLU A 68 -5.95 17.45 8.43
C GLU A 68 -4.45 17.35 8.12
N ILE A 69 -4.11 17.25 6.83
CA ILE A 69 -2.72 17.18 6.36
C ILE A 69 -1.96 18.46 6.74
N ASN A 70 -2.57 19.62 6.54
CA ASN A 70 -1.95 20.91 6.87
C ASN A 70 -1.70 21.05 8.36
N GLN A 71 -2.67 20.67 9.19
CA GLN A 71 -2.51 20.72 10.65
C GLN A 71 -1.38 19.78 11.09
N PHE A 72 -1.42 18.52 10.66
CA PHE A 72 -0.39 17.53 10.98
C PHE A 72 1.01 17.99 10.54
N ALA A 73 1.13 18.45 9.30
CA ALA A 73 2.40 18.92 8.76
C ALA A 73 2.91 20.16 9.52
N THR A 74 2.04 21.09 9.89
CA THR A 74 2.44 22.29 10.64
C THR A 74 2.99 21.93 12.02
N GLU A 75 2.31 21.05 12.75
CA GLU A 75 2.75 20.58 14.08
C GLU A 75 4.09 19.83 13.96
N LEU A 76 4.17 18.84 13.07
CA LEU A 76 5.37 18.03 12.90
C LEU A 76 6.57 18.84 12.42
N MET A 77 6.39 19.67 11.39
CA MET A 77 7.49 20.47 10.84
C MET A 77 7.98 21.51 11.84
N THR A 78 7.09 22.09 12.66
CA THR A 78 7.49 23.06 13.69
C THR A 78 8.38 22.40 14.73
N ASP A 79 7.95 21.27 15.27
CA ASP A 79 8.73 20.53 16.27
C ASP A 79 10.03 19.98 15.69
N PHE A 80 9.99 19.52 14.44
CA PHE A 80 11.18 19.04 13.73
C PHE A 80 12.22 20.14 13.53
N ASN A 81 11.79 21.31 13.05
CA ASN A 81 12.68 22.45 12.86
C ASN A 81 13.28 22.90 14.19
N ASN A 82 12.48 22.94 15.25
CA ASN A 82 12.96 23.25 16.60
C ASN A 82 14.01 22.23 17.06
N HIS A 83 13.74 20.94 16.91
CA HIS A 83 14.68 19.88 17.27
C HIS A 83 15.98 19.97 16.46
N TYR A 84 15.89 20.19 15.15
CA TYR A 84 17.05 20.30 14.27
C TYR A 84 17.94 21.50 14.66
N ASN A 85 17.32 22.67 14.86
CA ASN A 85 18.04 23.90 15.17
C ASN A 85 18.61 23.93 16.59
N THR A 86 18.10 23.12 17.52
CA THR A 86 18.59 23.06 18.91
C THR A 86 19.58 21.93 19.14
N ASN A 87 19.29 20.73 18.64
CA ASN A 87 20.01 19.51 19.02
C ASN A 87 20.92 18.96 17.92
N VAL A 88 20.62 19.22 16.64
CA VAL A 88 21.36 18.64 15.52
C VAL A 88 22.44 19.60 15.03
N ARG A 89 22.05 20.83 14.71
CA ARG A 89 22.97 21.82 14.14
C ARG A 89 22.60 23.26 14.51
N PRO A 90 22.84 23.68 15.76
CA PRO A 90 22.62 25.06 16.17
C PRO A 90 23.50 26.02 15.36
N GLY A 91 22.87 27.00 14.70
CA GLY A 91 23.56 27.99 13.87
C GLY A 91 24.10 27.47 12.54
N GLY A 92 23.62 26.32 12.06
CA GLY A 92 23.97 25.78 10.75
C GLY A 92 23.44 26.62 9.58
N SER A 93 24.06 26.47 8.40
CA SER A 93 23.58 27.09 7.16
C SER A 93 22.37 26.39 6.54
N THR A 94 22.12 25.13 6.93
CA THR A 94 20.99 24.30 6.46
C THR A 94 19.86 24.40 7.46
N GLN A 95 18.63 24.57 6.99
CA GLN A 95 17.42 24.59 7.83
C GLN A 95 16.74 23.21 7.82
N GLY A 96 15.91 22.92 8.83
CA GLY A 96 15.14 21.68 8.85
C GLY A 96 14.17 21.56 7.66
N SER A 97 13.67 22.69 7.13
CA SER A 97 12.86 22.74 5.92
C SER A 97 13.59 22.32 4.64
N ASP A 98 14.92 22.36 4.62
CA ASP A 98 15.72 21.88 3.47
C ASP A 98 15.86 20.35 3.48
N ILE A 99 15.50 19.71 4.59
CA ILE A 99 15.72 18.29 4.86
C ILE A 99 14.40 17.53 4.92
N PHE A 100 13.35 18.17 5.41
CA PHE A 100 12.08 17.53 5.70
C PHE A 100 10.94 18.45 5.30
N ASP A 101 10.08 17.97 4.42
CA ASP A 101 9.05 18.78 3.79
C ASP A 101 7.63 18.29 4.12
N LYS A 102 6.66 18.93 3.46
CA LYS A 102 5.25 18.60 3.62
C LYS A 102 4.89 17.26 2.96
N ASP A 103 5.58 16.88 1.90
CA ASP A 103 5.32 15.63 1.18
C ASP A 103 5.75 14.44 2.05
N ASP A 104 6.86 14.58 2.78
CA ASP A 104 7.29 13.63 3.81
C ASP A 104 6.25 13.50 4.93
N CYS A 105 5.72 14.63 5.42
CA CYS A 105 4.64 14.65 6.41
C CYS A 105 3.41 13.89 5.89
N GLN A 106 3.01 14.12 4.65
CA GLN A 106 1.88 13.45 4.03
C GLN A 106 2.14 11.94 3.86
N ALA A 107 3.35 11.54 3.51
CA ALA A 107 3.73 10.14 3.37
C ALA A 107 3.65 9.39 4.72
N ILE A 108 4.11 10.04 5.80
CA ILE A 108 3.98 9.52 7.17
C ILE A 108 2.51 9.41 7.56
N LEU A 109 1.72 10.46 7.34
CA LEU A 109 0.29 10.47 7.67
C LEU A 109 -0.48 9.40 6.90
N ALA A 110 -0.12 9.14 5.64
CA ALA A 110 -0.74 8.09 4.81
C ALA A 110 -0.53 6.68 5.38
N GLN A 111 0.52 6.48 6.17
CA GLN A 111 0.93 5.20 6.74
C GLN A 111 0.85 5.20 8.27
N LEU A 112 0.23 6.22 8.87
CA LEU A 112 0.19 6.43 10.32
C LEU A 112 -0.26 5.16 11.07
N ASP A 113 -1.37 4.55 10.64
CA ASP A 113 -1.91 3.35 11.30
C ASP A 113 -1.04 2.09 11.10
N THR A 114 -0.24 2.04 10.04
CA THR A 114 0.60 0.89 9.69
C THR A 114 2.02 0.98 10.25
N LEU A 115 2.41 2.16 10.72
CA LEU A 115 3.74 2.43 11.26
C LEU A 115 3.91 1.81 12.64
N THR A 116 4.76 0.77 12.72
CA THR A 116 5.08 0.04 13.96
C THR A 116 6.54 0.20 14.39
N ASP A 117 7.44 0.57 13.47
CA ASP A 117 8.88 0.65 13.74
C ASP A 117 9.54 1.86 13.06
N SER A 118 10.59 2.35 13.71
CA SER A 118 11.53 3.37 13.22
C SER A 118 12.15 3.01 11.86
N VAL A 119 12.43 1.73 11.61
CA VAL A 119 13.00 1.26 10.33
C VAL A 119 12.00 1.46 9.18
N GLN A 120 10.71 1.27 9.42
CA GLN A 120 9.69 1.55 8.40
C GLN A 120 9.62 3.04 8.11
N LEU A 121 9.67 3.87 9.15
CA LEU A 121 9.66 5.31 9.00
C LEU A 121 10.84 5.80 8.16
N LYS A 122 12.04 5.25 8.42
CA LYS A 122 13.25 5.50 7.61
C LYS A 122 13.04 5.20 6.13
N HIS A 123 12.35 4.12 5.79
CA HIS A 123 12.04 3.79 4.40
C HIS A 123 10.99 4.72 3.78
N ILE A 124 10.10 5.30 4.57
CA ILE A 124 9.07 6.23 4.08
C ILE A 124 9.68 7.57 3.69
N ILE A 125 10.57 8.10 4.53
CA ILE A 125 11.24 9.41 4.33
C ILE A 125 12.48 9.32 3.43
N GLY A 126 12.81 8.15 2.89
CA GLY A 126 13.96 7.96 1.99
C GLY A 126 15.32 7.85 2.68
N GLY A 127 15.36 7.71 4.00
CA GLY A 127 16.59 7.55 4.79
C GLY A 127 16.74 8.61 5.87
N ASP A 128 17.79 8.48 6.67
CA ASP A 128 18.14 9.49 7.66
C ASP A 128 19.07 10.52 7.02
N CYS A 129 18.67 11.79 7.04
CA CYS A 129 19.50 12.93 6.69
C CYS A 129 20.45 13.32 7.84
N PHE A 130 20.15 12.92 9.07
CA PHE A 130 21.04 13.02 10.22
C PHE A 130 20.82 11.88 11.20
N VAL A 131 21.83 11.62 12.05
CA VAL A 131 21.80 10.51 13.00
C VAL A 131 20.62 10.66 13.97
N GLY A 132 19.74 9.66 14.00
CA GLY A 132 18.60 9.61 14.91
C GLY A 132 17.33 10.32 14.42
N GLN A 133 17.29 10.81 13.18
CA GLN A 133 16.10 11.43 12.59
C GLN A 133 14.87 10.50 12.64
N SER A 134 14.98 9.28 12.10
CA SER A 134 13.87 8.32 12.07
C SER A 134 13.42 7.90 13.47
N SER A 135 14.34 7.77 14.43
CA SER A 135 14.00 7.44 15.82
C SER A 135 13.20 8.58 16.46
N TRP A 136 13.67 9.82 16.31
CA TRP A 136 12.99 11.00 16.84
C TRP A 136 11.60 11.19 16.24
N LEU A 137 11.48 11.06 14.91
CA LEU A 137 10.20 11.15 14.21
C LEU A 137 9.25 10.03 14.66
N PHE A 138 9.76 8.82 14.90
CA PHE A 138 8.95 7.70 15.37
C PHE A 138 8.40 7.94 16.77
N ASP A 139 9.22 8.48 17.69
CA ASP A 139 8.79 8.86 19.03
C ASP A 139 7.74 9.97 18.97
N TRP A 140 7.96 11.00 18.13
CA TRP A 140 7.01 12.08 17.92
C TRP A 140 5.67 11.55 17.40
N VAL A 141 5.68 10.68 16.38
CA VAL A 141 4.48 10.07 15.80
C VAL A 141 3.75 9.19 16.83
N THR A 142 4.49 8.46 17.67
CA THR A 142 3.92 7.63 18.73
C THR A 142 3.22 8.48 19.80
N ASN A 143 3.80 9.62 20.16
CA ASN A 143 3.19 10.59 21.05
C ASN A 143 1.95 11.24 20.42
N TYR A 144 2.03 11.60 19.13
CA TYR A 144 0.90 12.14 18.38
C TYR A 144 -0.29 11.18 18.36
N LYS A 145 -0.06 9.89 18.06
CA LYS A 145 -1.09 8.84 18.12
C LYS A 145 -1.72 8.73 19.52
N SER A 146 -0.89 8.78 20.55
CA SER A 146 -1.35 8.70 21.95
C SER A 146 -2.21 9.91 22.35
N ASN A 147 -1.87 11.11 21.88
CA ASN A 147 -2.62 12.33 22.12
C ASN A 147 -3.94 12.40 21.33
N GLN A 148 -3.94 11.93 20.08
CA GLN A 148 -5.15 11.78 19.27
C GLN A 148 -6.20 10.87 19.95
N LEU A 149 -5.76 9.75 20.55
CA LEU A 149 -6.65 8.85 21.29
C LEU A 149 -7.24 9.49 22.56
N ARG A 150 -6.51 10.39 23.21
CA ARG A 150 -6.97 11.12 24.41
C ARG A 150 -7.95 12.24 24.10
N ASN A 151 -7.80 12.88 22.94
CA ASN A 151 -8.59 14.04 22.55
C ASN A 151 -9.81 13.70 21.68
N GLN A 152 -10.12 12.42 21.41
CA GLN A 152 -11.38 12.09 20.74
C GLN A 152 -12.56 12.38 21.67
N PRO A 153 -13.49 13.29 21.32
CA PRO A 153 -14.79 13.30 21.95
C PRO A 153 -15.44 11.96 21.64
N THR A 154 -15.93 11.28 22.67
CA THR A 154 -16.71 10.05 22.57
C THR A 154 -17.81 10.26 21.54
N LYS A 155 -17.60 9.79 20.30
CA LYS A 155 -18.70 9.64 19.37
C LYS A 155 -19.61 8.60 20.00
N ASP A 156 -20.74 9.04 20.55
CA ASP A 156 -21.80 8.19 21.05
C ASP A 156 -22.14 7.15 19.98
N VAL A 157 -21.58 5.95 20.14
CA VAL A 157 -22.06 4.78 19.43
C VAL A 157 -23.41 4.50 20.07
N VAL A 158 -24.48 5.07 19.51
CA VAL A 158 -25.84 4.58 19.73
C VAL A 158 -25.86 3.12 19.29
N ARG A 159 -25.53 2.24 20.23
CA ARG A 159 -25.71 0.80 20.11
C ARG A 159 -27.22 0.60 20.03
N ILE A 160 -27.75 0.47 18.81
CA ILE A 160 -29.07 -0.10 18.59
C ILE A 160 -29.04 -1.48 19.26
N ALA A 161 -29.72 -1.58 20.41
CA ALA A 161 -29.82 -2.78 21.20
C ALA A 161 -30.41 -3.90 20.32
N LYS A 162 -29.62 -4.94 20.04
CA LYS A 162 -30.13 -6.18 19.48
C LYS A 162 -31.03 -6.81 20.53
N LYS A 163 -32.34 -6.86 20.27
CA LYS A 163 -33.31 -7.60 21.07
C LYS A 163 -32.79 -9.02 21.38
N PRO A 164 -32.84 -9.49 22.64
CA PRO A 164 -32.44 -10.84 23.00
C PRO A 164 -33.46 -11.84 22.43
N LYS A 165 -32.97 -12.92 21.81
CA LYS A 165 -33.79 -14.10 21.50
C LYS A 165 -33.80 -15.01 22.73
N ALA A 166 -35.00 -15.24 23.28
CA ALA A 166 -35.23 -16.27 24.30
C ALA A 166 -35.20 -17.68 23.68
N PRO A 167 -34.93 -18.74 24.48
CA PRO A 167 -34.57 -20.07 23.97
C PRO A 167 -35.71 -21.11 24.02
N LEU A 168 -35.54 -22.15 23.18
CA LEU A 168 -35.96 -23.57 23.26
C LEU A 168 -37.46 -23.94 23.30
N ALA A 169 -37.88 -24.83 22.37
CA ALA A 169 -38.50 -26.14 22.69
C ALA A 169 -38.89 -26.94 21.43
N ALA A 170 -38.81 -28.26 21.53
CA ALA A 170 -39.03 -29.26 20.49
C ALA A 170 -40.51 -29.69 20.33
N VAL A 171 -40.79 -30.29 19.16
CA VAL A 171 -41.98 -31.00 18.60
C VAL A 171 -42.63 -32.04 19.57
N PRO A 172 -43.88 -32.58 19.40
CA PRO A 172 -44.57 -32.91 18.12
C PRO A 172 -46.12 -32.82 17.99
N SER A 173 -46.55 -32.76 16.70
CA SER A 173 -47.73 -33.32 15.98
C SER A 173 -49.09 -33.56 16.67
N LEU A 174 -50.18 -33.05 16.06
CA LEU A 174 -51.36 -33.84 15.61
C LEU A 174 -52.44 -32.94 14.92
N ILE A 175 -52.82 -33.35 13.69
CA ILE A 175 -54.14 -33.25 13.02
C ILE A 175 -54.63 -31.85 12.55
N GLY A 176 -54.70 -31.65 11.22
CA GLY A 176 -55.47 -30.57 10.57
C GLY A 176 -56.91 -30.99 10.24
N PRO A 177 -57.64 -30.31 9.33
CA PRO A 177 -57.37 -29.03 8.68
C PRO A 177 -58.51 -28.00 8.91
N THR A 178 -58.24 -26.69 8.75
CA THR A 178 -59.29 -25.74 8.34
C THR A 178 -58.68 -24.48 7.72
N SER A 179 -59.18 -24.20 6.52
CA SER A 179 -58.98 -23.07 5.60
C SER A 179 -58.32 -21.80 6.15
N ALA A 180 -57.19 -21.43 5.54
CA ALA A 180 -56.49 -20.16 5.74
C ALA A 180 -56.81 -19.18 4.58
N ALA A 181 -57.45 -18.04 4.90
CA ALA A 181 -57.43 -16.86 4.05
C ALA A 181 -56.25 -15.97 4.47
N ALA A 182 -55.15 -16.09 3.72
CA ALA A 182 -53.90 -15.37 3.95
C ALA A 182 -53.93 -13.98 3.31
N ASN A 183 -53.91 -12.91 4.12
CA ASN A 183 -53.42 -11.60 3.70
C ASN A 183 -51.91 -11.54 3.99
N GLN A 184 -51.09 -11.94 3.02
CA GLN A 184 -49.65 -11.67 3.05
C GLN A 184 -49.22 -10.92 1.79
N VAL A 185 -48.77 -9.69 1.99
CA VAL A 185 -48.14 -8.84 0.98
C VAL A 185 -46.87 -9.53 0.45
N PRO A 186 -46.68 -9.69 -0.87
CA PRO A 186 -45.51 -10.36 -1.42
C PRO A 186 -44.22 -9.59 -1.12
N ARG A 187 -43.32 -10.22 -0.36
CA ARG A 187 -42.00 -9.67 -0.05
C ARG A 187 -41.15 -9.68 -1.32
N LYS A 188 -40.76 -8.50 -1.81
CA LYS A 188 -39.90 -8.36 -3.01
C LYS A 188 -38.58 -9.15 -2.81
N PRO A 189 -38.09 -9.87 -3.83
CA PRO A 189 -36.86 -10.64 -3.74
C PRO A 189 -35.67 -9.71 -3.47
N THR A 190 -34.84 -10.10 -2.51
CA THR A 190 -33.62 -9.36 -2.17
C THR A 190 -32.64 -9.40 -3.34
N LYS A 191 -31.89 -8.30 -3.54
CA LYS A 191 -30.93 -8.08 -4.64
C LYS A 191 -29.93 -9.26 -4.83
N LYS A 192 -29.62 -9.99 -3.74
CA LYS A 192 -28.77 -11.19 -3.76
C LYS A 192 -29.43 -12.41 -4.42
N ALA A 193 -30.75 -12.58 -4.29
CA ALA A 193 -31.48 -13.69 -4.90
C ALA A 193 -31.55 -13.55 -6.43
N LEU A 194 -31.71 -12.32 -6.92
CA LEU A 194 -31.72 -12.04 -8.37
C LEU A 194 -30.35 -12.31 -9.01
N ALA A 195 -29.26 -11.90 -8.35
CA ALA A 195 -27.90 -12.17 -8.83
C ALA A 195 -27.56 -13.67 -8.86
N ALA A 196 -28.04 -14.46 -7.88
CA ALA A 196 -27.84 -15.90 -7.85
C ALA A 196 -28.57 -16.61 -9.00
N GLN A 197 -29.78 -16.17 -9.32
CA GLN A 197 -30.58 -16.76 -10.40
C GLN A 197 -29.97 -16.44 -11.78
N GLU A 198 -29.44 -15.24 -11.98
CA GLU A 198 -28.78 -14.86 -13.23
C GLU A 198 -27.44 -15.60 -13.43
N ALA A 199 -26.68 -15.81 -12.35
CA ALA A 199 -25.44 -16.58 -12.38
C ALA A 199 -25.71 -18.05 -12.75
N GLN A 200 -26.76 -18.66 -12.19
CA GLN A 200 -27.17 -20.02 -12.56
C GLN A 200 -27.60 -20.11 -14.04
N ARG A 201 -28.32 -19.12 -14.55
CA ARG A 201 -28.73 -19.08 -15.97
C ARG A 201 -27.51 -19.01 -16.90
N LYS A 202 -26.54 -18.13 -16.62
CA LYS A 202 -25.30 -18.02 -17.41
C LYS A 202 -24.44 -19.28 -17.31
N ALA A 203 -24.47 -20.01 -16.19
CA ALA A 203 -23.75 -21.27 -16.05
C ALA A 203 -24.35 -22.38 -16.92
N LEU A 204 -25.69 -22.49 -16.97
CA LEU A 204 -26.38 -23.45 -17.83
C LEU A 204 -26.15 -23.16 -19.32
N GLU A 205 -26.24 -21.90 -19.74
CA GLU A 205 -25.99 -21.49 -21.12
C GLU A 205 -24.55 -21.81 -21.57
N ARG A 206 -23.56 -21.63 -20.68
CA ARG A 206 -22.17 -22.02 -20.95
C ARG A 206 -21.99 -23.54 -21.06
N GLN A 207 -22.75 -24.33 -20.30
CA GLN A 207 -22.72 -25.79 -20.41
C GLN A 207 -23.37 -26.27 -21.72
N GLU A 208 -24.47 -25.66 -22.13
CA GLU A 208 -25.13 -25.98 -23.41
C GLU A 208 -24.29 -25.56 -24.62
N ALA A 209 -23.63 -24.40 -24.56
CA ALA A 209 -22.71 -23.95 -25.61
C ALA A 209 -21.49 -24.88 -25.76
N LYS A 210 -21.03 -25.51 -24.66
CA LYS A 210 -19.96 -26.53 -24.71
C LYS A 210 -20.46 -27.85 -25.31
N LYS A 211 -21.71 -28.24 -25.06
CA LYS A 211 -22.31 -29.45 -25.64
C LYS A 211 -22.62 -29.33 -27.13
N ARG A 212 -22.88 -28.12 -27.64
CA ARG A 212 -23.13 -27.85 -29.08
C ARG A 212 -21.87 -27.72 -29.93
N LYS A 213 -20.68 -27.76 -29.32
CA LYS A 213 -19.38 -27.67 -30.01
C LYS A 213 -18.65 -29.02 -30.12
N ILE A 214 -19.37 -30.12 -29.90
CA ILE A 214 -18.92 -31.50 -30.13
C ILE A 214 -19.72 -32.05 -31.30
#